data_AF-A0A1G0PH67-F1
#
_entry.id   AF-A0A1G0PH67-F1
#
_cell.length_a   1.000
_cell.length_b   1.000
_cell.length_c   1.000
_cell.angle_alpha   90.00
_cell.angle_beta   90.00
_cell.angle_gamma   90.00
#
_symmetry.space_group_name_H-M   'P 1'
#
loop_
_entity.id
_entity.type
_entity.pdbx_description
1 polymer ?
#
loop_
_entity_poly.entity_id
_entity_poly.type
_entity_poly.pdbx_seq_one_letter_code
_entity_poly.pdbx_strand_id
1 'polypeptide(L)'
;MPPLLVRDLLAQKGESLQLELLTGDVGLDRPIPVPEISSPGLVLAGFTKRFAARRLHALGETEIAYLKSLRPAERRRSLEAFLSYELPCVFVTKSQPVPRELVALAKARKIPVLRSKLKTAEFYRRITPYLTEMFAPSTTVHASLADVYGVGLLFTGRSGIGKSECVLDLVERGHRLVADDVVHITQRGADVLIGRAHELSYRYMEIRGVGLVDVSGLFGIHAVRQQKRIEVVVELTDWEKAGEAERTGLDGKATRILGVELPLVSVPLNPGKNITVIAEVVAMNHLLRYSGVDAAKAFNTRLLKRMAEQRELREYLSEDYE
;
A
#
# COMPACT_ATOMS: atom_id res chain seq x y z
N MET A 1 -0.20 15.68 -5.89
CA MET A 1 0.69 15.79 -4.72
C MET A 1 1.84 16.72 -5.07
N PRO A 2 2.31 17.55 -4.13
CA PRO A 2 3.55 18.31 -4.32
C PRO A 2 4.74 17.36 -4.56
N PRO A 3 5.76 17.78 -5.31
CA PRO A 3 6.94 16.93 -5.56
C PRO A 3 7.70 16.71 -4.24
N LEU A 4 8.17 15.48 -4.00
CA LEU A 4 9.04 15.17 -2.87
C LEU A 4 10.39 15.87 -3.06
N LEU A 5 10.82 16.70 -2.11
CA LEU A 5 12.10 17.40 -2.17
C LEU A 5 13.18 16.67 -1.36
N VAL A 6 14.45 16.96 -1.65
CA VAL A 6 15.59 16.42 -0.88
C VAL A 6 15.53 16.88 0.59
N ARG A 7 15.10 18.12 0.85
CA ARG A 7 14.85 18.62 2.22
C ARG A 7 13.83 17.77 2.99
N ASP A 8 12.78 17.28 2.32
CA ASP A 8 11.73 16.48 2.96
C ASP A 8 12.29 15.10 3.33
N LEU A 9 13.08 14.49 2.44
CA LEU A 9 13.80 13.25 2.72
C LEU A 9 14.75 13.42 3.91
N LEU A 10 15.49 14.53 3.96
CA LEU A 10 16.40 14.81 5.08
C LEU A 10 15.64 14.99 6.39
N ALA A 11 14.53 15.74 6.40
CA ALA A 11 13.72 15.96 7.59
C ALA A 11 13.09 14.66 8.10
N GLN A 12 12.56 13.83 7.20
CA GLN A 12 11.82 12.62 7.58
C GLN A 12 12.71 11.40 7.84
N LYS A 13 13.86 11.29 7.16
CA LYS A 13 14.73 10.10 7.21
C LYS A 13 16.18 10.38 7.58
N GLY A 14 16.59 11.63 7.75
CA GLY A 14 17.96 12.04 8.07
C GLY A 14 18.61 11.25 9.19
N GLU A 15 17.95 11.17 10.34
CA GLU A 15 18.44 10.41 11.51
C GLU A 15 18.50 8.90 11.23
N SER A 16 17.41 8.33 10.70
CA SER A 16 17.30 6.90 10.42
C SER A 16 18.33 6.40 9.39
N LEU A 17 18.73 7.28 8.46
CA LEU A 17 19.74 7.05 7.43
C LEU A 17 21.13 7.55 7.85
N GLN A 18 21.26 8.13 9.05
CA GLN A 18 22.50 8.70 9.60
C GLN A 18 23.19 9.65 8.62
N LEU A 19 22.41 10.60 8.07
CA LEU A 19 22.84 11.51 7.02
C LEU A 19 23.56 12.74 7.58
N GLU A 20 24.56 13.17 6.83
CA GLU A 20 25.35 14.38 7.06
C GLU A 20 25.52 15.13 5.74
N LEU A 21 25.35 16.45 5.76
CA LEU A 21 25.48 17.30 4.57
C LEU A 21 26.96 17.57 4.26
N LEU A 22 27.42 17.16 3.07
CA LEU A 22 28.77 17.51 2.60
C LEU A 22 28.78 18.83 1.81
N THR A 23 27.65 19.18 1.21
CA THR A 23 27.49 20.42 0.42
C THR A 23 26.86 21.57 1.21
N GLY A 24 26.52 21.37 2.49
CA GLY A 24 25.66 22.30 3.24
C GLY A 24 24.23 22.30 2.67
N ASP A 25 23.53 23.42 2.79
CA ASP A 25 22.13 23.57 2.35
C ASP A 25 21.96 23.69 0.82
N VAL A 26 23.06 23.61 0.08
CA VAL A 26 23.06 23.73 -1.38
C VAL A 26 22.25 22.60 -2.01
N GLY A 27 21.21 22.96 -2.76
CA GLY A 27 20.46 22.03 -3.61
C GLY A 27 19.40 21.20 -2.90
N LEU A 28 19.07 21.49 -1.62
CA LEU A 28 18.06 20.74 -0.86
C LEU A 28 16.62 20.91 -1.41
N ASP A 29 16.37 21.95 -2.19
CA ASP A 29 15.09 22.20 -2.89
C ASP A 29 14.89 21.40 -4.17
N ARG A 30 15.85 20.55 -4.53
CA ARG A 30 15.71 19.74 -5.75
C ARG A 30 14.60 18.70 -5.58
N PRO A 31 13.75 18.52 -6.60
CA PRO A 31 12.74 17.48 -6.57
C PRO A 31 13.38 16.12 -6.79
N ILE A 32 12.86 15.12 -6.08
CA ILE A 32 13.10 13.71 -6.33
C ILE A 32 12.01 13.27 -7.31
N PRO A 33 12.35 12.91 -8.56
CA PRO A 33 11.35 12.68 -9.59
C PRO A 33 10.88 11.22 -9.69
N VAL A 34 11.66 10.27 -9.16
CA VAL A 34 11.39 8.83 -9.24
C VAL A 34 11.78 8.13 -7.92
N PRO A 35 11.11 7.03 -7.54
CA PRO A 35 11.36 6.32 -6.28
C PRO A 35 12.57 5.38 -6.33
N GLU A 36 13.51 5.62 -7.25
CA GLU A 36 14.60 4.71 -7.53
C GLU A 36 15.94 5.32 -7.13
N ILE A 37 16.80 4.45 -6.61
CA ILE A 37 18.18 4.77 -6.27
C ILE A 37 19.12 3.77 -6.94
N SER A 38 20.25 4.24 -7.45
CA SER A 38 21.22 3.37 -8.13
C SER A 38 22.67 3.78 -7.89
N SER A 39 23.59 2.84 -8.11
CA SER A 39 25.03 3.12 -8.10
C SER A 39 25.52 3.48 -9.51
N PRO A 40 26.24 4.60 -9.69
CA PRO A 40 26.66 5.09 -11.01
C PRO A 40 28.02 4.55 -11.49
N GLY A 41 28.43 3.33 -11.11
CA GLY A 41 29.77 2.79 -11.38
C GLY A 41 30.20 2.87 -12.86
N LEU A 42 29.35 2.43 -13.79
CA LEU A 42 29.63 2.49 -15.24
C LEU A 42 29.73 3.93 -15.78
N VAL A 43 28.96 4.85 -15.20
CA VAL A 43 28.91 6.25 -15.61
C VAL A 43 30.20 6.95 -15.20
N LEU A 44 30.69 6.67 -13.99
CA LEU A 44 32.00 7.13 -13.54
C LEU A 44 33.13 6.57 -14.42
N ALA A 45 32.98 5.35 -14.95
CA ALA A 45 33.90 4.76 -15.90
C ALA A 45 33.76 5.26 -17.36
N GLY A 46 32.80 6.16 -17.64
CA GLY A 46 32.63 6.80 -18.94
C GLY A 46 31.52 6.23 -19.83
N PHE A 47 30.78 5.22 -19.38
CA PHE A 47 29.63 4.68 -20.13
C PHE A 47 28.32 5.38 -19.73
N THR A 48 27.86 6.31 -20.57
CA THR A 48 26.72 7.20 -20.27
C THR A 48 25.46 6.95 -21.10
N LYS A 49 25.50 6.08 -22.12
CA LYS A 49 24.42 5.89 -23.11
C LYS A 49 23.03 5.60 -22.53
N ARG A 50 22.95 4.97 -21.35
CA ARG A 50 21.69 4.64 -20.65
C ARG A 50 21.67 5.16 -19.21
N PHE A 51 22.28 6.31 -18.98
CA PHE A 51 22.36 6.86 -17.64
C PHE A 51 21.00 7.35 -17.13
N ALA A 52 20.52 6.75 -16.04
CA ALA A 52 19.27 7.11 -15.39
C ALA A 52 19.47 8.30 -14.41
N ALA A 53 19.83 9.48 -14.95
CA ALA A 53 20.16 10.68 -14.17
C ALA A 53 19.05 11.18 -13.23
N ARG A 54 17.79 10.84 -13.53
CA ARG A 54 16.63 11.21 -12.70
C ARG A 54 16.60 10.45 -11.36
N ARG A 55 17.37 9.37 -11.20
CA ARG A 55 17.41 8.58 -9.97
C ARG A 55 18.23 9.28 -8.90
N LEU A 56 18.00 8.93 -7.64
CA LEU A 56 18.99 9.17 -6.61
C LEU A 56 20.22 8.31 -6.88
N HIS A 57 21.41 8.79 -6.53
CA HIS A 57 22.64 8.03 -6.75
C HIS A 57 23.39 7.78 -5.46
N ALA A 58 23.80 6.53 -5.22
CA ALA A 58 24.63 6.17 -4.08
C ALA A 58 26.04 5.74 -4.52
N LEU A 59 27.06 6.38 -3.96
CA LEU A 59 28.45 6.01 -4.08
C LEU A 59 28.79 5.05 -2.94
N GLY A 60 29.02 3.80 -3.30
CA GLY A 60 29.51 2.75 -2.43
C GLY A 60 31.03 2.75 -2.34
N GLU A 61 31.58 1.65 -1.83
CA GLU A 61 33.03 1.48 -1.73
C GLU A 61 33.68 1.32 -3.10
N THR A 62 33.03 0.59 -4.01
CA THR A 62 33.49 0.39 -5.37
C THR A 62 33.65 1.71 -6.13
N GLU A 63 32.64 2.59 -6.09
CA GLU A 63 32.70 3.88 -6.77
C GLU A 63 33.78 4.79 -6.18
N ILE A 64 33.90 4.84 -4.85
CA ILE A 64 34.90 5.68 -4.19
C ILE A 64 36.32 5.15 -4.41
N ALA A 65 36.52 3.82 -4.37
CA ALA A 65 37.79 3.19 -4.66
C ALA A 65 38.23 3.44 -6.12
N TYR A 66 37.30 3.31 -7.06
CA TYR A 66 37.54 3.66 -8.47
C TYR A 66 37.95 5.13 -8.63
N LEU A 67 37.23 6.07 -8.01
CA LEU A 67 37.59 7.48 -8.07
C LEU A 67 38.97 7.75 -7.47
N LYS A 68 39.34 7.05 -6.40
CA LYS A 68 40.67 7.19 -5.76
C LYS A 68 41.80 6.60 -6.60
N SER A 69 41.55 5.61 -7.46
CA SER A 69 42.59 5.02 -8.31
C SER A 69 42.94 5.87 -9.53
N LEU A 70 42.05 6.79 -9.94
CA LEU A 70 42.27 7.71 -11.06
C LEU A 70 43.25 8.85 -10.70
N ARG A 71 44.01 9.30 -11.70
CA ARG A 71 44.81 10.53 -11.59
C ARG A 71 43.90 11.74 -11.38
N PRO A 72 44.34 12.83 -10.73
CA PRO A 72 43.49 13.99 -10.43
C PRO A 72 42.74 14.57 -11.65
N ALA A 73 43.39 14.66 -12.80
CA ALA A 73 42.77 15.16 -14.03
C ALA A 73 41.67 14.21 -14.57
N GLU A 74 41.91 12.90 -14.53
CA GLU A 74 40.96 11.88 -14.98
C GLU A 74 39.77 11.78 -14.02
N ARG A 75 40.04 11.79 -12.70
CA ARG A 75 39.02 11.84 -11.66
C ARG A 75 38.12 13.05 -11.85
N ARG A 76 38.70 14.23 -12.09
CA ARG A 76 37.94 15.46 -12.33
C ARG A 76 37.05 15.34 -13.56
N ARG A 77 37.59 14.86 -14.68
CA ARG A 77 36.82 14.65 -15.93
C ARG A 77 35.66 13.66 -15.72
N SER A 78 35.90 12.56 -15.01
CA SER A 78 34.87 11.56 -14.66
C SER A 78 33.73 12.19 -13.84
N LEU A 79 34.08 12.94 -12.78
CA LEU A 79 33.10 13.63 -11.94
C LEU A 79 32.35 14.73 -12.69
N GLU A 80 33.02 15.48 -13.56
CA GLU A 80 32.40 16.50 -14.41
C GLU A 80 31.39 15.88 -15.38
N ALA A 81 31.68 14.70 -15.93
CA ALA A 81 30.76 13.95 -16.77
C ALA A 81 29.57 13.38 -15.99
N PHE A 82 29.79 12.83 -14.79
CA PHE A 82 28.70 12.32 -13.95
C PHE A 82 27.77 13.43 -13.46
N LEU A 83 28.34 14.52 -12.97
CA LEU A 83 27.56 15.64 -12.43
C LEU A 83 27.01 16.56 -13.53
N SER A 84 27.28 16.32 -14.82
CA SER A 84 26.81 17.22 -15.89
C SER A 84 25.31 17.09 -16.12
N TYR A 85 24.76 15.95 -15.70
CA TYR A 85 23.35 15.68 -15.68
C TYR A 85 22.66 16.33 -14.46
N GLU A 86 21.36 16.53 -14.58
CA GLU A 86 20.53 17.05 -13.49
C GLU A 86 20.22 15.97 -12.45
N LEU A 87 21.19 15.67 -11.58
CA LEU A 87 21.01 14.69 -10.52
C LEU A 87 20.14 15.27 -9.39
N PRO A 88 19.13 14.56 -8.88
CA PRO A 88 18.36 15.02 -7.72
C PRO A 88 19.25 15.15 -6.48
N CYS A 89 20.03 14.10 -6.19
CA CYS A 89 20.87 14.02 -5.00
C CYS A 89 21.89 12.88 -5.14
N VAL A 90 23.08 13.07 -4.54
CA VAL A 90 24.13 12.05 -4.45
C VAL A 90 24.38 11.68 -2.98
N PHE A 91 24.38 10.39 -2.69
CA PHE A 91 24.72 9.83 -1.39
C PHE A 91 26.10 9.20 -1.43
N VAL A 92 26.84 9.28 -0.33
CA VAL A 92 28.09 8.52 -0.12
C VAL A 92 27.90 7.65 1.12
N THR A 93 28.04 6.34 0.97
CA THR A 93 27.80 5.39 2.07
C THR A 93 29.07 5.05 2.83
N LYS A 94 28.95 4.38 3.99
CA LYS A 94 30.06 3.90 4.84
C LYS A 94 30.98 5.00 5.39
N SER A 95 30.47 6.21 5.64
CA SER A 95 31.27 7.36 6.13
C SER A 95 32.52 7.65 5.30
N GLN A 96 32.56 7.25 4.02
CA GLN A 96 33.80 7.27 3.26
C GLN A 96 34.31 8.70 3.05
N PRO A 97 35.64 8.91 3.08
CA PRO A 97 36.22 10.18 2.66
C PRO A 97 36.04 10.34 1.16
N VAL A 98 35.45 11.46 0.76
CA VAL A 98 35.18 11.80 -0.63
C VAL A 98 36.29 12.67 -1.23
N PRO A 99 36.59 12.54 -2.53
CA PRO A 99 37.47 13.48 -3.22
C PRO A 99 36.94 14.92 -3.10
N ARG A 100 37.83 15.89 -2.87
CA ARG A 100 37.45 17.30 -2.72
C ARG A 100 36.77 17.83 -3.98
N GLU A 101 37.14 17.30 -5.14
CA GLU A 101 36.58 17.64 -6.44
C GLU A 101 35.08 17.30 -6.52
N LEU A 102 34.63 16.21 -5.90
CA LEU A 102 33.21 15.83 -5.88
C LEU A 102 32.37 16.91 -5.20
N VAL A 103 32.78 17.35 -4.01
CA VAL A 103 32.07 18.36 -3.23
C VAL A 103 32.10 19.71 -3.93
N ALA A 104 33.26 20.12 -4.46
CA ALA A 104 33.41 21.39 -5.16
C ALA A 104 32.54 21.47 -6.42
N LEU A 105 32.58 20.43 -7.27
CA LEU A 105 31.77 20.36 -8.49
C LEU A 105 30.27 20.28 -8.19
N ALA A 106 29.88 19.50 -7.17
CA ALA A 106 28.49 19.38 -6.78
C ALA A 106 27.93 20.70 -6.25
N LYS A 107 28.70 21.43 -5.42
CA LYS A 107 28.32 22.79 -4.98
C LYS A 107 28.13 23.74 -6.16
N ALA A 108 29.06 23.74 -7.11
CA ALA A 108 28.98 24.60 -8.31
C ALA A 108 27.72 24.32 -9.14
N ARG A 109 27.29 23.05 -9.21
CA ARG A 109 26.09 22.62 -9.94
C ARG A 109 24.82 22.56 -9.08
N LYS A 110 24.89 23.03 -7.83
CA LYS A 110 23.79 23.00 -6.86
C LYS A 110 23.20 21.59 -6.64
N ILE A 111 24.03 20.55 -6.72
CA ILE A 111 23.63 19.17 -6.46
C ILE A 111 23.95 18.84 -4.98
N PRO A 112 22.96 18.42 -4.17
CA PRO A 112 23.21 18.08 -2.79
C PRO A 112 23.98 16.76 -2.71
N VAL A 113 25.03 16.74 -1.89
CA VAL A 113 25.78 15.53 -1.56
C VAL A 113 25.64 15.25 -0.07
N LEU A 114 25.12 14.07 0.25
CA LEU A 114 24.93 13.61 1.62
C LEU A 114 25.79 12.40 1.91
N ARG A 115 26.37 12.34 3.10
CA ARG A 115 27.13 11.19 3.59
C ARG A 115 26.27 10.41 4.59
N SER A 116 26.17 9.10 4.40
CA SER A 116 25.57 8.18 5.35
C SER A 116 26.66 7.37 6.05
N LYS A 117 26.50 7.18 7.36
CA LYS A 117 27.33 6.25 8.14
C LYS A 117 27.00 4.77 7.90
N LEU A 118 25.86 4.47 7.28
CA LEU A 118 25.40 3.11 7.05
C LEU A 118 26.20 2.39 5.96
N LYS A 119 26.28 1.06 6.08
CA LYS A 119 26.76 0.19 4.99
C LYS A 119 25.83 0.33 3.78
N THR A 120 26.37 0.20 2.57
CA THR A 120 25.61 0.39 1.32
C THR A 120 24.33 -0.46 1.27
N ALA A 121 24.41 -1.76 1.55
CA ALA A 121 23.23 -2.64 1.56
C ALA A 121 22.17 -2.20 2.60
N GLU A 122 22.61 -1.77 3.79
CA GLU A 122 21.73 -1.28 4.84
C GLU A 122 21.06 0.05 4.47
N PHE A 123 21.81 0.94 3.82
CA PHE A 123 21.28 2.19 3.29
C PHE A 123 20.17 1.94 2.28
N TYR A 124 20.40 1.07 1.28
CA TYR A 124 19.38 0.67 0.31
C TYR A 124 18.15 0.04 0.98
N ARG A 125 18.36 -0.85 1.96
CA ARG A 125 17.27 -1.50 2.72
C ARG A 125 16.35 -0.50 3.44
N ARG A 126 16.89 0.64 3.88
CA ARG A 126 16.11 1.67 4.60
C ARG A 126 15.51 2.73 3.68
N ILE A 127 16.22 3.17 2.65
CA ILE A 127 15.76 4.25 1.78
C ILE A 127 14.73 3.77 0.75
N THR A 128 14.87 2.55 0.23
CA THR A 128 13.97 2.04 -0.83
C THR A 128 12.52 1.96 -0.37
N PRO A 129 12.17 1.38 0.80
CA PRO A 129 10.78 1.33 1.25
C PRO A 129 10.17 2.72 1.43
N TYR A 130 10.95 3.68 1.92
CA TYR A 130 10.51 5.07 2.06
C TYR A 130 10.18 5.69 0.70
N LEU A 131 11.07 5.56 -0.29
CA LEU A 131 10.81 6.07 -1.64
C LEU A 131 9.61 5.37 -2.29
N THR A 132 9.49 4.05 -2.13
CA THR A 132 8.33 3.31 -2.64
C THR A 132 7.04 3.83 -2.02
N GLU A 133 7.02 4.10 -0.72
CA GLU A 133 5.85 4.63 -0.02
C GLU A 133 5.49 6.05 -0.45
N MET A 134 6.47 6.95 -0.57
CA MET A 134 6.21 8.34 -0.95
C MET A 134 5.71 8.52 -2.39
N PHE A 135 5.98 7.56 -3.27
CA PHE A 135 5.53 7.55 -4.66
C PHE A 135 4.43 6.53 -4.94
N ALA A 136 3.92 5.87 -3.89
CA ALA A 136 2.89 4.87 -4.03
C ALA A 136 1.60 5.50 -4.62
N PRO A 137 0.98 4.87 -5.63
CA PRO A 137 -0.33 5.29 -6.11
C PRO A 137 -1.32 5.36 -4.96
N SER A 138 -2.08 6.45 -4.90
CA SER A 138 -3.06 6.66 -3.84
C SER A 138 -4.34 7.28 -4.38
N THR A 139 -5.43 6.97 -3.70
CA THR A 139 -6.76 7.54 -3.95
C THR A 139 -7.48 7.76 -2.62
N THR A 140 -8.57 8.50 -2.66
CA THR A 140 -9.44 8.72 -1.50
C THR A 140 -10.87 8.37 -1.91
N VAL A 141 -11.57 7.61 -1.07
CA VAL A 141 -12.93 7.14 -1.35
C VAL A 141 -13.85 7.42 -0.16
N HIS A 142 -15.13 7.68 -0.46
CA HIS A 142 -16.16 7.78 0.58
C HIS A 142 -16.62 6.38 1.01
N ALA A 143 -16.16 5.94 2.16
CA ALA A 143 -16.33 4.58 2.65
C ALA A 143 -16.04 4.51 4.16
N SER A 144 -16.37 3.37 4.77
CA SER A 144 -15.92 3.03 6.12
C SER A 144 -15.04 1.78 6.05
N LEU A 145 -13.97 1.71 6.82
CA LEU A 145 -13.03 0.58 6.83
C LEU A 145 -12.94 0.01 8.25
N ALA A 146 -13.16 -1.29 8.37
CA ALA A 146 -13.05 -2.02 9.64
C ALA A 146 -12.16 -3.26 9.51
N ASP A 147 -11.52 -3.61 10.63
CA ASP A 147 -10.75 -4.86 10.80
C ASP A 147 -11.63 -5.88 11.54
N VAL A 148 -12.17 -6.84 10.80
CA VAL A 148 -13.12 -7.84 11.28
C VAL A 148 -12.46 -9.21 11.25
N TYR A 149 -12.22 -9.82 12.42
CA TYR A 149 -11.45 -11.06 12.56
C TYR A 149 -10.08 -11.06 11.85
N GLY A 150 -9.44 -9.89 11.70
CA GLY A 150 -8.19 -9.78 10.96
C GLY A 150 -8.34 -9.59 9.45
N VAL A 151 -9.56 -9.43 8.93
CA VAL A 151 -9.84 -9.10 7.51
C VAL A 151 -10.27 -7.64 7.40
N GLY A 152 -9.65 -6.87 6.52
CA GLY A 152 -10.06 -5.50 6.23
C GLY A 152 -11.26 -5.46 5.28
N LEU A 153 -12.39 -5.02 5.81
CA LEU A 153 -13.64 -4.84 5.07
C LEU A 153 -13.84 -3.36 4.76
N LEU A 154 -13.85 -3.01 3.47
CA LEU A 154 -14.17 -1.66 3.00
C LEU A 154 -15.66 -1.58 2.66
N PHE A 155 -16.43 -0.90 3.49
CA PHE A 155 -17.85 -0.67 3.32
C PHE A 155 -18.11 0.51 2.37
N THR A 156 -18.74 0.24 1.24
CA THR A 156 -19.17 1.24 0.26
C THR A 156 -20.69 1.29 0.16
N GLY A 157 -21.23 2.34 -0.45
CA GLY A 157 -22.67 2.54 -0.60
C GLY A 157 -23.07 4.02 -0.46
N ARG A 158 -24.31 4.34 -0.79
CA ARG A 158 -24.82 5.74 -0.78
C ARG A 158 -24.68 6.38 0.61
N SER A 159 -24.65 7.71 0.67
CA SER A 159 -24.60 8.42 1.94
C SER A 159 -25.85 8.12 2.80
N GLY A 160 -25.65 7.92 4.11
CA GLY A 160 -26.73 7.61 5.04
C GLY A 160 -27.34 6.22 4.92
N ILE A 161 -26.71 5.30 4.17
CA ILE A 161 -27.20 3.92 4.06
C ILE A 161 -26.99 3.11 5.35
N GLY A 162 -26.07 3.52 6.24
CA GLY A 162 -25.76 2.77 7.47
C GLY A 162 -24.32 2.26 7.59
N LYS A 163 -23.37 2.85 6.85
CA LYS A 163 -21.95 2.41 6.86
C LYS A 163 -21.31 2.59 8.23
N SER A 164 -21.41 3.81 8.78
CA SER A 164 -20.85 4.18 10.08
C SER A 164 -21.50 3.38 11.21
N GLU A 165 -22.83 3.21 11.17
CA GLU A 165 -23.60 2.43 12.14
C GLU A 165 -23.20 0.94 12.13
N CYS A 166 -23.03 0.34 10.94
CA CYS A 166 -22.53 -1.02 10.81
C CYS A 166 -21.12 -1.19 11.42
N VAL A 167 -20.23 -0.22 11.19
CA VAL A 167 -18.87 -0.26 11.75
C VAL A 167 -18.88 -0.04 13.27
N LEU A 168 -19.77 0.81 13.78
CA LEU A 168 -19.94 1.00 15.21
C LEU A 168 -20.41 -0.28 15.92
N ASP A 169 -21.42 -0.96 15.35
CA ASP A 169 -21.88 -2.25 15.85
C ASP A 169 -20.75 -3.31 15.82
N LEU A 170 -19.90 -3.29 14.78
CA LEU A 170 -18.73 -4.17 14.70
C LEU A 170 -17.75 -3.85 15.84
N VAL A 171 -17.51 -2.58 16.12
CA VAL A 171 -16.63 -2.15 17.23
C VAL A 171 -17.18 -2.61 18.59
N GLU A 172 -18.49 -2.47 18.83
CA GLU A 172 -19.12 -2.96 20.06
C GLU A 172 -18.92 -4.47 20.25
N ARG A 173 -18.83 -5.23 19.15
CA ARG A 173 -18.54 -6.67 19.14
C ARG A 173 -17.05 -7.02 19.24
N GLY A 174 -16.17 -6.05 19.43
CA GLY A 174 -14.73 -6.24 19.62
C GLY A 174 -13.88 -6.18 18.34
N HIS A 175 -14.48 -5.79 17.21
CA HIS A 175 -13.74 -5.48 15.98
C HIS A 175 -13.15 -4.06 16.05
N ARG A 176 -12.41 -3.65 15.02
CA ARG A 176 -11.67 -2.37 15.07
C ARG A 176 -12.05 -1.44 13.94
N LEU A 177 -12.35 -0.18 14.28
CA LEU A 177 -12.45 0.91 13.34
C LEU A 177 -11.07 1.25 12.77
N VAL A 178 -10.98 1.39 11.46
CA VAL A 178 -9.76 1.87 10.78
C VAL A 178 -9.97 3.27 10.23
N ALA A 179 -11.12 3.51 9.60
CA ALA A 179 -11.51 4.80 9.04
C ALA A 179 -13.02 4.87 8.88
N ASP A 180 -13.59 6.06 9.01
CA ASP A 180 -15.00 6.33 8.71
C ASP A 180 -15.13 7.55 7.81
N ASP A 181 -16.19 7.55 6.99
CA ASP A 181 -16.52 8.52 5.94
C ASP A 181 -15.49 8.67 4.80
N VAL A 182 -14.22 8.95 5.12
CA VAL A 182 -13.15 9.18 4.15
C VAL A 182 -12.01 8.21 4.39
N VAL A 183 -11.74 7.34 3.41
CA VAL A 183 -10.65 6.37 3.45
C VAL A 183 -9.57 6.75 2.44
N HIS A 184 -8.35 7.00 2.93
CA HIS A 184 -7.17 7.14 2.09
C HIS A 184 -6.61 5.76 1.79
N ILE A 185 -6.55 5.42 0.51
CA ILE A 185 -6.07 4.13 0.02
C ILE A 185 -4.76 4.33 -0.71
N THR A 186 -3.75 3.54 -0.35
CA THR A 186 -2.43 3.54 -0.98
C THR A 186 -2.07 2.14 -1.43
N GLN A 187 -1.56 2.00 -2.65
CA GLN A 187 -1.09 0.72 -3.20
C GLN A 187 0.35 0.46 -2.74
N ARG A 188 0.59 -0.69 -2.08
CA ARG A 188 1.92 -1.19 -1.73
C ARG A 188 2.23 -2.42 -2.57
N GLY A 189 3.42 -2.45 -3.17
CA GLY A 189 3.77 -3.52 -4.09
C GLY A 189 2.86 -3.53 -5.32
N ALA A 190 2.58 -4.73 -5.85
CA ALA A 190 1.73 -4.88 -7.04
C ALA A 190 0.24 -5.00 -6.71
N ASP A 191 -0.11 -5.60 -5.57
CA ASP A 191 -1.43 -6.17 -5.32
C ASP A 191 -1.98 -5.88 -3.91
N VAL A 192 -1.29 -5.10 -3.08
CA VAL A 192 -1.73 -4.79 -1.72
C VAL A 192 -2.27 -3.37 -1.65
N LEU A 193 -3.52 -3.23 -1.24
CA LEU A 193 -4.11 -1.94 -0.92
C LEU A 193 -4.14 -1.75 0.60
N ILE A 194 -3.60 -0.64 1.09
CA ILE A 194 -3.65 -0.24 2.49
C ILE A 194 -4.60 0.95 2.63
N GLY A 195 -5.62 0.81 3.46
CA GLY A 195 -6.53 1.87 3.84
C GLY A 195 -6.18 2.44 5.21
N ARG A 196 -6.38 3.76 5.36
CA ARG A 196 -6.24 4.51 6.61
C ARG A 196 -7.16 5.71 6.62
N ALA A 197 -7.47 6.21 7.81
CA ALA A 197 -8.15 7.50 7.96
C ALA A 197 -7.20 8.67 7.78
N HIS A 198 -7.74 9.89 7.76
CA HIS A 198 -6.95 11.10 7.92
C HIS A 198 -6.40 11.20 9.36
N GLU A 199 -5.23 11.82 9.55
CA GLU A 199 -4.55 11.89 10.86
C GLU A 199 -5.43 12.49 11.97
N LEU A 200 -6.32 13.42 11.61
CA LEU A 200 -7.24 14.07 12.53
C LEU A 200 -8.52 13.25 12.82
N SER A 201 -8.88 12.30 11.95
CA SER A 201 -10.15 11.57 12.04
C SER A 201 -10.02 10.09 12.45
N TYR A 202 -8.82 9.52 12.56
CA TYR A 202 -8.63 8.06 12.68
C TYR A 202 -9.28 7.35 13.89
N ARG A 203 -9.71 8.11 14.89
CA ARG A 203 -10.42 7.59 16.08
C ARG A 203 -11.82 8.17 16.25
N TYR A 204 -12.22 9.07 15.36
CA TYR A 204 -13.47 9.79 15.46
C TYR A 204 -14.47 9.27 14.42
N MET A 205 -15.73 9.28 14.80
CA MET A 205 -16.86 8.92 13.94
C MET A 205 -17.99 9.92 14.15
N GLU A 206 -18.64 10.34 13.06
CA GLU A 206 -19.86 11.15 13.15
C GLU A 206 -21.08 10.23 13.19
N ILE A 207 -21.89 10.33 14.24
CA ILE A 207 -23.12 9.57 14.38
C ILE A 207 -24.30 10.53 14.28
N ARG A 208 -25.23 10.26 13.38
CA ARG A 208 -26.43 11.10 13.19
C ARG A 208 -27.26 11.14 14.47
N GLY A 209 -27.62 12.34 14.91
CA GLY A 209 -28.38 12.57 16.14
C GLY A 209 -27.55 12.58 17.43
N VAL A 210 -26.27 12.15 17.37
CA VAL A 210 -25.35 12.17 18.52
C VAL A 210 -24.23 13.21 18.32
N GLY A 211 -23.68 13.30 17.11
CA GLY A 211 -22.55 14.16 16.78
C GLY A 211 -21.23 13.39 16.65
N LEU A 212 -20.11 14.10 16.81
CA LEU A 212 -18.77 13.53 16.72
C LEU A 212 -18.42 12.75 17.99
N VAL A 213 -17.97 11.50 17.83
CA VAL A 213 -17.69 10.57 18.92
C VAL A 213 -16.25 10.05 18.83
N ASP A 214 -15.54 10.01 19.96
CA ASP A 214 -14.23 9.36 20.08
C ASP A 214 -14.41 7.86 20.37
N VAL A 215 -14.23 7.04 19.34
CA VAL A 215 -14.38 5.59 19.43
C VAL A 215 -13.34 4.98 20.38
N SER A 216 -12.11 5.51 20.40
CA SER A 216 -11.07 5.00 21.30
C SER A 216 -11.30 5.40 22.76
N GLY A 217 -11.95 6.54 22.99
CA GLY A 217 -12.35 6.99 24.32
C GLY A 217 -13.50 6.15 24.90
N LEU A 218 -14.46 5.76 24.06
CA LEU A 218 -15.61 4.96 24.50
C LEU A 218 -15.31 3.46 24.65
N PHE A 219 -14.63 2.87 23.66
CA PHE A 219 -14.43 1.42 23.58
C PHE A 219 -12.98 1.00 23.86
N GLY A 220 -12.08 1.95 24.13
CA GLY A 220 -10.68 1.70 24.44
C GLY A 220 -9.77 1.60 23.21
N ILE A 221 -8.46 1.61 23.45
CA ILE A 221 -7.43 1.66 22.39
C ILE A 221 -7.46 0.45 21.43
N HIS A 222 -8.00 -0.68 21.88
CA HIS A 222 -8.10 -1.90 21.08
C HIS A 222 -9.20 -1.83 20.00
N ALA A 223 -10.13 -0.89 20.12
CA ALA A 223 -11.25 -0.67 19.19
C ALA A 223 -10.86 0.10 17.93
N VAL A 224 -9.63 0.60 17.83
CA VAL A 224 -9.15 1.40 16.69
C VAL A 224 -7.86 0.83 16.11
N ARG A 225 -7.61 1.09 14.84
CA ARG A 225 -6.40 0.67 14.13
C ARG A 225 -6.00 1.72 13.10
N GLN A 226 -4.73 2.15 13.11
CA GLN A 226 -4.28 3.26 12.25
C GLN A 226 -4.35 2.96 10.74
N GLN A 227 -4.09 1.71 10.36
CA GLN A 227 -4.13 1.27 8.97
C GLN A 227 -4.44 -0.22 8.89
N LYS A 228 -5.05 -0.63 7.78
CA LYS A 228 -5.38 -2.01 7.51
C LYS A 228 -5.30 -2.30 6.02
N ARG A 229 -4.88 -3.52 5.66
CA ARG A 229 -5.02 -4.00 4.28
C ARG A 229 -6.50 -3.99 3.91
N ILE A 230 -6.84 -3.78 2.65
CA ILE A 230 -8.20 -3.96 2.16
C ILE A 230 -8.23 -5.31 1.46
N GLU A 231 -9.02 -6.24 1.99
CA GLU A 231 -9.13 -7.60 1.46
C GLU A 231 -10.48 -7.86 0.79
N VAL A 232 -11.55 -7.20 1.23
CA VAL A 232 -12.90 -7.35 0.66
C VAL A 232 -13.63 -6.01 0.63
N VAL A 233 -14.32 -5.72 -0.48
CA VAL A 233 -15.25 -4.59 -0.57
C VAL A 233 -16.67 -5.10 -0.28
N VAL A 234 -17.32 -4.49 0.70
CA VAL A 234 -18.71 -4.77 1.07
C VAL A 234 -19.57 -3.61 0.61
N GLU A 235 -20.35 -3.81 -0.45
CA GLU A 235 -21.24 -2.79 -0.99
C GLU A 235 -22.62 -2.90 -0.34
N LEU A 236 -22.98 -1.91 0.47
CA LEU A 236 -24.32 -1.82 1.03
C LEU A 236 -25.27 -1.24 -0.03
N THR A 237 -26.35 -1.97 -0.33
CA THR A 237 -27.36 -1.57 -1.32
C THR A 237 -28.76 -1.50 -0.71
N ASP A 238 -29.63 -0.68 -1.31
CA ASP A 238 -31.04 -0.63 -0.91
C ASP A 238 -31.73 -1.95 -1.31
N TRP A 239 -32.55 -2.51 -0.43
CA TRP A 239 -33.30 -3.75 -0.69
C TRP A 239 -34.11 -3.70 -1.99
N GLU A 240 -34.78 -2.58 -2.27
CA GLU A 240 -35.60 -2.39 -3.47
C GLU A 240 -34.78 -2.46 -4.77
N LYS A 241 -33.50 -2.10 -4.70
CA LYS A 241 -32.56 -2.13 -5.84
C LYS A 241 -31.73 -3.41 -5.88
N ALA A 242 -31.91 -4.30 -4.90
CA ALA A 242 -31.11 -5.51 -4.78
C ALA A 242 -31.36 -6.53 -5.90
N GLY A 243 -32.41 -6.34 -6.72
CA GLY A 243 -32.79 -7.26 -7.80
C GLY A 243 -32.93 -8.71 -7.32
N GLU A 244 -32.87 -9.66 -8.24
CA GLU A 244 -32.61 -11.07 -7.89
C GLU A 244 -31.17 -11.18 -7.37
N ALA A 245 -30.93 -10.76 -6.13
CA ALA A 245 -29.63 -10.93 -5.48
C ALA A 245 -29.21 -12.40 -5.59
N GLU A 246 -28.02 -12.60 -6.13
CA GLU A 246 -27.45 -13.87 -6.53
C GLU A 246 -27.39 -14.85 -5.34
N ARG A 247 -28.30 -15.82 -5.31
CA ARG A 247 -28.55 -16.68 -4.14
C ARG A 247 -27.53 -17.82 -3.98
N THR A 248 -26.73 -18.08 -5.00
CA THR A 248 -25.88 -19.27 -5.07
C THR A 248 -24.46 -19.03 -4.57
N GLY A 249 -23.96 -17.77 -4.62
CA GLY A 249 -22.59 -17.42 -4.25
C GLY A 249 -21.51 -18.09 -5.11
N LEU A 250 -21.91 -18.63 -6.27
CA LEU A 250 -21.05 -19.40 -7.18
C LEU A 250 -20.16 -18.50 -8.04
N ASP A 251 -20.68 -17.35 -8.48
CA ASP A 251 -19.92 -16.34 -9.21
C ASP A 251 -19.40 -15.27 -8.24
N GLY A 252 -18.08 -15.22 -8.08
CA GLY A 252 -17.43 -14.21 -7.26
C GLY A 252 -17.37 -12.88 -8.02
N LYS A 253 -18.08 -11.87 -7.54
CA LYS A 253 -17.93 -10.50 -8.05
C LYS A 253 -16.60 -9.92 -7.58
N ALA A 254 -16.01 -9.07 -8.41
CA ALA A 254 -14.81 -8.33 -8.09
C ALA A 254 -14.94 -6.86 -8.49
N THR A 255 -14.20 -6.00 -7.80
CA THR A 255 -14.06 -4.58 -8.13
C THR A 255 -12.59 -4.21 -8.20
N ARG A 256 -12.27 -3.06 -8.79
CA ARG A 256 -10.89 -2.59 -8.92
C ARG A 256 -10.68 -1.24 -8.25
N ILE A 257 -9.65 -1.15 -7.42
CA ILE A 257 -9.20 0.09 -6.80
C ILE A 257 -7.70 0.23 -7.11
N LEU A 258 -7.29 1.35 -7.71
CA LEU A 258 -5.90 1.57 -8.16
C LEU A 258 -5.35 0.43 -9.05
N GLY A 259 -6.23 -0.21 -9.83
CA GLY A 259 -5.88 -1.35 -10.70
C GLY A 259 -5.75 -2.70 -9.97
N VAL A 260 -5.83 -2.73 -8.64
CA VAL A 260 -5.85 -3.98 -7.85
C VAL A 260 -7.27 -4.52 -7.78
N GLU A 261 -7.43 -5.80 -8.11
CA GLU A 261 -8.72 -6.49 -8.08
C GLU A 261 -9.02 -7.04 -6.68
N LEU A 262 -10.20 -6.71 -6.16
CA LEU A 262 -10.68 -7.10 -4.84
C LEU A 262 -12.03 -7.82 -4.95
N PRO A 263 -12.28 -8.87 -4.13
CA PRO A 263 -13.60 -9.46 -3.98
C PRO A 263 -14.65 -8.40 -3.58
N LEU A 264 -15.79 -8.45 -4.24
CA LEU A 264 -16.94 -7.58 -3.99
C LEU A 264 -18.11 -8.42 -3.47
N VAL A 265 -18.66 -8.02 -2.32
CA VAL A 265 -19.88 -8.61 -1.76
C VAL A 265 -20.93 -7.53 -1.62
N SER A 266 -22.02 -7.62 -2.39
CA SER A 266 -23.15 -6.71 -2.26
C SER A 266 -24.11 -7.22 -1.18
N VAL A 267 -24.36 -6.42 -0.16
CA VAL A 267 -25.24 -6.74 0.98
C VAL A 267 -26.45 -5.82 0.95
N PRO A 268 -27.66 -6.35 0.65
CA PRO A 268 -28.85 -5.53 0.61
C PRO A 268 -29.38 -5.25 2.02
N LEU A 269 -29.70 -4.00 2.29
CA LEU A 269 -30.21 -3.55 3.58
C LEU A 269 -31.72 -3.78 3.68
N ASN A 270 -32.09 -4.87 4.36
CA ASN A 270 -33.46 -5.19 4.68
C ASN A 270 -33.78 -4.74 6.12
N PRO A 271 -34.85 -3.96 6.35
CA PRO A 271 -35.30 -3.61 7.70
C PRO A 271 -35.39 -4.85 8.62
N GLY A 272 -34.77 -4.76 9.81
CA GLY A 272 -34.77 -5.83 10.81
C GLY A 272 -33.67 -6.89 10.66
N LYS A 273 -32.82 -6.83 9.62
CA LYS A 273 -31.61 -7.67 9.55
C LYS A 273 -30.42 -6.97 10.18
N ASN A 274 -29.65 -7.72 10.97
CA ASN A 274 -28.40 -7.25 11.53
C ASN A 274 -27.26 -7.40 10.50
N ILE A 275 -26.85 -6.27 9.90
CA ILE A 275 -25.84 -6.20 8.84
C ILE A 275 -24.47 -6.63 9.36
N THR A 276 -24.20 -6.33 10.64
CA THR A 276 -22.98 -6.65 11.37
C THR A 276 -22.68 -8.15 11.34
N VAL A 277 -23.70 -8.99 11.57
CA VAL A 277 -23.57 -10.46 11.44
C VAL A 277 -23.19 -10.86 10.01
N ILE A 278 -23.77 -10.22 9.00
CA ILE A 278 -23.44 -10.52 7.60
C ILE A 278 -21.98 -10.13 7.31
N ALA A 279 -21.52 -8.98 7.79
CA ALA A 279 -20.13 -8.56 7.65
C ALA A 279 -19.15 -9.55 8.31
N GLU A 280 -19.48 -10.06 9.49
CA GLU A 280 -18.71 -11.11 10.16
C GLU A 280 -18.66 -12.41 9.33
N VAL A 281 -19.78 -12.83 8.75
CA VAL A 281 -19.84 -13.98 7.84
C VAL A 281 -19.02 -13.73 6.58
N VAL A 282 -19.01 -12.52 6.03
CA VAL A 282 -18.16 -12.17 4.88
C VAL A 282 -16.68 -12.33 5.23
N ALA A 283 -16.25 -11.82 6.39
CA ALA A 283 -14.87 -12.00 6.86
C ALA A 283 -14.51 -13.47 7.06
N MET A 284 -15.37 -14.24 7.74
CA MET A 284 -15.15 -15.68 7.95
C MET A 284 -15.11 -16.47 6.64
N ASN A 285 -16.00 -16.16 5.68
CA ASN A 285 -16.01 -16.79 4.37
C ASN A 285 -14.76 -16.43 3.55
N HIS A 286 -14.26 -15.20 3.68
CA HIS A 286 -12.98 -14.81 3.08
C HIS A 286 -11.82 -15.63 3.66
N LEU A 287 -11.77 -15.81 4.99
CA LEU A 287 -10.77 -16.66 5.66
C LEU A 287 -10.89 -18.13 5.23
N LEU A 288 -12.10 -18.66 5.09
CA LEU A 288 -12.33 -20.02 4.57
C LEU A 288 -11.80 -20.19 3.15
N ARG A 289 -12.12 -19.25 2.25
CA ARG A 289 -11.60 -19.26 0.87
C ARG A 289 -10.08 -19.15 0.85
N TYR A 290 -9.49 -18.31 1.70
CA TYR A 290 -8.04 -18.19 1.82
C TYR A 290 -7.38 -19.49 2.32
N SER A 291 -8.07 -20.26 3.17
CA SER A 291 -7.63 -21.58 3.61
C SER A 291 -7.82 -22.70 2.56
N GLY A 292 -8.38 -22.38 1.39
CA GLY A 292 -8.63 -23.31 0.29
C GLY A 292 -10.02 -23.95 0.30
N VAL A 293 -10.90 -23.56 1.22
CA VAL A 293 -12.26 -24.11 1.35
C VAL A 293 -13.27 -23.19 0.68
N ASP A 294 -13.91 -23.66 -0.40
CA ASP A 294 -15.04 -22.98 -1.05
C ASP A 294 -16.35 -23.73 -0.79
N ALA A 295 -17.14 -23.22 0.15
CA ALA A 295 -18.38 -23.86 0.59
C ALA A 295 -19.42 -23.98 -0.54
N ALA A 296 -19.51 -22.98 -1.43
CA ALA A 296 -20.45 -22.99 -2.55
C ALA A 296 -20.07 -24.07 -3.56
N LYS A 297 -18.78 -24.18 -3.91
CA LYS A 297 -18.28 -25.27 -4.76
C LYS A 297 -18.48 -26.63 -4.10
N ALA A 298 -18.12 -26.77 -2.82
CA ALA A 298 -18.28 -28.02 -2.09
C ALA A 298 -19.74 -28.48 -2.03
N PHE A 299 -20.67 -27.55 -1.83
CA PHE A 299 -22.10 -27.83 -1.87
C PHE A 299 -22.57 -28.22 -3.28
N ASN A 300 -22.15 -27.47 -4.31
CA ASN A 300 -22.50 -27.79 -5.69
C ASN A 300 -21.99 -29.18 -6.10
N THR A 301 -20.76 -29.54 -5.75
CA THR A 301 -20.21 -30.88 -5.99
C THR A 301 -21.04 -31.97 -5.29
N ARG A 302 -21.47 -31.74 -4.04
CA ARG A 302 -22.35 -32.69 -3.32
C ARG A 302 -23.73 -32.80 -3.95
N LEU A 303 -24.29 -31.68 -4.43
CA LEU A 303 -25.59 -31.65 -5.10
C LEU A 303 -25.54 -32.43 -6.42
N LEU A 304 -24.54 -32.15 -7.26
CA LEU A 304 -24.31 -32.85 -8.53
C LEU A 304 -24.11 -34.35 -8.31
N LYS A 305 -23.36 -34.74 -7.27
CA LYS A 305 -23.17 -36.15 -6.91
C LYS A 305 -24.49 -36.84 -6.58
N ARG A 306 -25.33 -36.23 -5.73
CA ARG A 306 -26.66 -36.79 -5.40
C ARG A 306 -27.60 -36.87 -6.60
N MET A 307 -27.55 -35.88 -7.49
CA MET A 307 -28.37 -35.88 -8.70
C MET A 307 -27.94 -37.00 -9.67
N ALA A 308 -26.63 -37.28 -9.78
CA ALA A 308 -26.12 -38.40 -10.56
C ALA A 308 -26.54 -39.75 -9.96
N GLU A 309 -26.37 -39.95 -8.64
CA GLU A 309 -26.78 -41.17 -7.93
C GLU A 309 -28.30 -41.44 -8.08
N GLN A 310 -29.14 -40.41 -8.00
CA GLN A 310 -30.59 -40.56 -8.22
C GLN A 310 -30.95 -40.90 -9.66
N ARG A 311 -30.15 -40.46 -10.63
CA ARG A 311 -30.35 -40.77 -12.05
C ARG A 311 -29.99 -42.23 -12.34
N GLU A 312 -28.83 -42.69 -11.85
CA GLU A 312 -28.40 -44.09 -11.96
C GLU A 312 -29.40 -45.04 -11.30
N LEU A 313 -29.92 -44.69 -10.12
CA LEU A 313 -30.94 -45.50 -9.43
C LEU A 313 -32.25 -45.58 -10.23
N ARG A 314 -32.65 -44.49 -10.90
CA ARG A 314 -33.84 -44.46 -11.76
C ARG A 314 -33.65 -45.25 -13.05
N GLU A 315 -32.47 -45.18 -13.66
CA GLU A 315 -32.13 -45.96 -14.85
C GLU A 315 -32.13 -47.46 -14.50
N TYR A 316 -31.49 -47.86 -13.39
CA TYR A 316 -31.51 -49.25 -12.89
C TYR A 316 -32.94 -49.78 -12.64
N LEU A 317 -33.79 -49.03 -11.93
CA LEU A 317 -35.18 -49.42 -11.66
C LEU A 317 -36.07 -49.46 -12.92
N SER A 318 -35.68 -48.78 -14.00
CA SER A 318 -36.43 -48.80 -15.27
C SER A 318 -36.03 -49.94 -16.21
N GLU A 319 -34.85 -50.54 -15.98
CA GLU A 319 -34.33 -51.69 -16.72
C GLU A 319 -34.66 -53.03 -16.03
N ASP A 320 -35.17 -52.98 -14.80
CA ASP A 320 -35.59 -54.15 -14.01
C ASP A 320 -36.99 -54.63 -14.47
N TYR A 321 -37.02 -55.49 -15.49
CA TYR A 321 -38.21 -56.18 -15.99
C TYR A 321 -38.31 -57.59 -15.34
N GLU A 322 -38.66 -57.65 -14.06
CA GLU A 322 -39.25 -58.86 -13.43
C GLU A 322 -40.74 -58.67 -13.13
#